data_AF-A0ABC9F2M4-F1
#
_entry.id   AF-A0ABC9F2M4-F1
#
_cell.length_a   1.000
_cell.length_b   1.000
_cell.length_c   1.000
_cell.angle_alpha   90.00
_cell.angle_beta   90.00
_cell.angle_gamma   90.00
#
_symmetry.space_group_name_H-M   'P 1'
#
loop_
_entity.id
_entity.type
_entity.pdbx_description
1 polymer ?
#
loop_
_entity_poly.entity_id
_entity_poly.type
_entity_poly.pdbx_seq_one_letter_code
_entity_poly.pdbx_strand_id
1 'polypeptide(L)'
;MAETTKRLEVVEVLSFAQDLVGVLRASNDRDAHAQTGDGARMLLSACRSDSDDLEREMREYQENIRCCKEKIDKAKAETISDDELKALQNKMEEKLQEEKELRQELRVLHDELDNLDRQRASIEERKDAVKKKKKDLQKAERMLSMCVSVTNIMPNFEDQDKISGCILPICYCFAYSYYAALSLSFHLISPLTAKVMVVWKSLAMIRYCRQEREEDREVRF
;
A
#
# COMPACT_ATOMS: atom_id res chain seq x y z
N MET A 1 -52.67 -57.17 93.60
CA MET A 1 -53.83 -57.25 92.68
C MET A 1 -53.52 -56.84 91.23
N ALA A 2 -52.30 -56.39 90.88
CA ALA A 2 -51.96 -55.96 89.50
C ALA A 2 -51.28 -57.05 88.63
N GLU A 3 -50.71 -58.10 89.22
CA GLU A 3 -49.96 -59.16 88.50
C GLU A 3 -50.85 -60.11 87.70
N THR A 4 -52.05 -60.41 88.22
CA THR A 4 -52.99 -61.38 87.64
C THR A 4 -53.74 -60.81 86.44
N THR A 5 -54.03 -59.51 86.45
CA THR A 5 -54.69 -58.80 85.33
C THR A 5 -53.80 -58.74 84.09
N LYS A 6 -52.49 -58.47 84.26
CA LYS A 6 -51.52 -58.50 83.15
C LYS A 6 -51.32 -59.90 82.56
N ARG A 7 -51.37 -60.94 83.38
CA ARG A 7 -51.27 -62.33 82.89
C ARG A 7 -52.49 -62.78 82.09
N LEU A 8 -53.69 -62.32 82.48
CA LEU A 8 -54.92 -62.63 81.75
C LEU A 8 -54.92 -61.96 80.36
N GLU A 9 -54.43 -60.71 80.28
CA GLU A 9 -54.26 -59.96 79.04
C GLU A 9 -53.28 -60.65 78.07
N VAL A 10 -52.16 -61.17 78.57
CA VAL A 10 -51.20 -61.93 77.74
C VAL A 10 -51.80 -63.25 77.23
N VAL A 11 -52.60 -63.94 78.04
CA VAL A 11 -53.25 -65.20 77.63
C VAL A 11 -54.33 -64.95 76.57
N GLU A 12 -55.11 -63.87 76.67
CA GLU A 12 -56.04 -63.48 75.62
C GLU A 12 -55.31 -63.10 74.33
N VAL A 13 -54.23 -62.31 74.41
CA VAL A 13 -53.41 -61.99 73.22
C VAL A 13 -52.85 -63.26 72.57
N LEU A 14 -52.41 -64.22 73.39
CA LEU A 14 -51.96 -65.53 72.89
C LEU A 14 -53.10 -66.34 72.28
N SER A 15 -54.31 -66.34 72.85
CA SER A 15 -55.47 -67.02 72.26
C SER A 15 -55.87 -66.39 70.93
N PHE A 16 -55.89 -65.05 70.83
CA PHE A 16 -56.11 -64.35 69.56
C PHE A 16 -55.03 -64.68 68.53
N ALA A 17 -53.76 -64.80 68.94
CA ALA A 17 -52.69 -65.22 68.05
C ALA A 17 -52.85 -66.68 67.60
N GLN A 18 -53.29 -67.57 68.50
CA GLN A 18 -53.56 -68.98 68.19
C GLN A 18 -54.72 -69.13 67.21
N ASP A 19 -55.80 -68.36 67.42
CA ASP A 19 -56.98 -68.34 66.55
C ASP A 19 -56.63 -67.80 65.17
N LEU A 20 -55.81 -66.74 65.10
CA LEU A 20 -55.31 -66.19 63.85
C LEU A 20 -54.45 -67.22 63.09
N VAL A 21 -53.56 -67.94 63.79
CA VAL A 21 -52.77 -69.04 63.19
C VAL A 21 -53.67 -70.18 62.73
N GLY A 22 -54.74 -70.48 63.46
CA GLY A 22 -55.75 -71.47 63.09
C GLY A 22 -56.49 -71.09 61.81
N VAL A 23 -56.97 -69.84 61.71
CA VAL A 23 -57.64 -69.28 60.52
C VAL A 23 -56.71 -69.29 59.31
N LEU A 24 -55.44 -68.89 59.48
CA LEU A 24 -54.44 -68.91 58.42
C LEU A 24 -54.02 -70.31 57.96
N ARG A 25 -54.19 -71.34 58.82
CA ARG A 25 -53.96 -72.75 58.43
C ARG A 25 -55.17 -73.40 57.80
N ALA A 26 -56.38 -72.98 58.18
CA ALA A 26 -57.63 -73.51 57.64
C ALA A 26 -57.99 -72.91 56.27
N SER A 27 -57.37 -71.79 55.88
CA SER A 27 -57.56 -71.23 54.54
C SER A 27 -56.83 -72.07 53.49
N ASN A 28 -57.53 -72.43 52.42
CA ASN A 28 -56.97 -73.14 51.27
C ASN A 28 -56.18 -72.21 50.33
N ASP A 29 -55.94 -70.96 50.73
CA ASP A 29 -55.36 -69.91 49.89
C ASP A 29 -53.82 -69.88 49.90
N ARG A 30 -53.18 -70.88 50.52
CA ARG A 30 -51.71 -70.95 50.62
C ARG A 30 -51.02 -70.83 49.25
N ASP A 31 -51.55 -71.50 48.22
CA ASP A 31 -50.98 -71.46 46.88
C ASP A 31 -51.25 -70.10 46.19
N ALA A 32 -52.42 -69.51 46.40
CA ALA A 32 -52.75 -68.16 45.95
C ALA A 32 -51.84 -67.08 46.61
N HIS A 33 -51.54 -67.25 47.91
CA HIS A 33 -50.60 -66.42 48.64
C HIS A 33 -49.15 -66.61 48.15
N ALA A 34 -48.72 -67.84 47.85
CA ALA A 34 -47.40 -68.10 47.27
C ALA A 34 -47.26 -67.44 45.89
N GLN A 35 -48.28 -67.59 45.02
CA GLN A 35 -48.34 -66.96 43.70
C GLN A 35 -48.33 -65.43 43.77
N THR A 36 -49.06 -64.85 44.74
CA THR A 36 -49.04 -63.39 45.00
C THR A 36 -47.66 -62.93 45.46
N GLY A 37 -46.97 -63.73 46.27
CA GLY A 37 -45.60 -63.47 46.71
C GLY A 37 -44.58 -63.54 45.57
N ASP A 38 -44.69 -64.51 44.66
CA ASP A 38 -43.89 -64.57 43.43
C ASP A 38 -44.15 -63.39 42.51
N GLY A 39 -45.42 -63.00 42.32
CA GLY A 39 -45.81 -61.82 41.57
C GLY A 39 -45.21 -60.53 42.13
N ALA A 40 -45.26 -60.35 43.45
CA ALA A 40 -44.65 -59.19 44.12
C ALA A 40 -43.12 -59.15 43.94
N ARG A 41 -42.44 -60.31 43.96
CA ARG A 41 -40.99 -60.38 43.70
C ARG A 41 -40.65 -60.02 42.25
N MET A 42 -41.41 -60.52 41.28
CA MET A 42 -41.21 -60.16 39.87
C MET A 42 -41.39 -58.66 39.64
N LEU A 43 -42.45 -58.06 40.20
CA LEU A 43 -42.69 -56.62 40.11
C LEU A 43 -41.56 -55.83 40.77
N LEU A 44 -41.10 -56.23 41.96
CA LEU A 44 -39.95 -55.57 42.61
C LEU A 44 -38.68 -55.68 41.77
N SER A 45 -38.43 -56.84 41.13
CA SER A 45 -37.29 -57.01 40.24
C SER A 45 -37.40 -56.13 39.00
N ALA A 46 -38.60 -56.03 38.40
CA ALA A 46 -38.85 -55.16 37.26
C ALA A 46 -38.66 -53.68 37.64
N CYS A 47 -39.27 -53.23 38.74
CA CYS A 47 -39.09 -51.87 39.23
C CYS A 47 -37.64 -51.51 39.55
N ARG A 48 -36.83 -52.48 40.03
CA ARG A 48 -35.39 -52.28 40.25
C ARG A 48 -34.65 -52.15 38.92
N SER A 49 -34.91 -53.02 37.96
CA SER A 49 -34.32 -52.94 36.62
C SER A 49 -34.65 -51.61 35.95
N ASP A 50 -35.92 -51.19 35.99
CA ASP A 50 -36.37 -49.93 35.41
C ASP A 50 -35.68 -48.73 36.11
N SER A 51 -35.51 -48.80 37.43
CA SER A 51 -34.77 -47.78 38.19
C SER A 51 -33.29 -47.72 37.79
N ASP A 52 -32.64 -48.87 37.64
CA ASP A 52 -31.23 -48.97 37.23
C ASP A 52 -31.03 -48.44 35.80
N ASP A 53 -31.96 -48.73 34.89
CA ASP A 53 -31.98 -48.23 33.52
C ASP A 53 -32.20 -46.72 33.48
N LEU A 54 -33.16 -46.21 34.24
CA LEU A 54 -33.41 -44.76 34.35
C LEU A 54 -32.18 -44.03 34.94
N GLU A 55 -31.54 -44.59 35.95
CA GLU A 55 -30.29 -44.03 36.50
C GLU A 55 -29.16 -44.00 35.47
N ARG A 56 -29.05 -45.04 34.64
CA ARG A 56 -28.06 -45.12 33.57
C ARG A 56 -28.30 -44.03 32.53
N GLU A 57 -29.53 -43.88 32.07
CA GLU A 57 -29.92 -42.82 31.12
C GLU A 57 -29.67 -41.43 31.73
N MET A 58 -29.99 -41.24 33.01
CA MET A 58 -29.76 -39.96 33.68
C MET A 58 -28.27 -39.62 33.74
N ARG A 59 -27.41 -40.60 34.02
CA ARG A 59 -25.94 -40.43 33.96
C ARG A 59 -25.47 -40.09 32.53
N GLU A 60 -26.03 -40.74 31.52
CA GLU A 60 -25.70 -40.47 30.12
C GLU A 60 -26.11 -39.06 29.68
N TYR A 61 -27.33 -38.62 30.02
CA TYR A 61 -27.77 -37.25 29.75
C TYR A 61 -26.90 -36.21 30.45
N GLN A 62 -26.52 -36.45 31.70
CA GLN A 62 -25.60 -35.57 32.42
C GLN A 62 -24.23 -35.47 31.74
N GLU A 63 -23.70 -36.59 31.27
CA GLU A 63 -22.44 -36.63 30.53
C GLU A 63 -22.54 -35.88 29.19
N ASN A 64 -23.63 -36.10 28.44
CA ASN A 64 -23.88 -35.41 27.18
C ASN A 64 -24.01 -33.90 27.39
N ILE A 65 -24.69 -33.46 28.46
CA ILE A 65 -24.77 -32.04 28.83
C ILE A 65 -23.38 -31.47 29.12
N ARG A 66 -22.54 -32.20 29.85
CA ARG A 66 -21.16 -31.79 30.14
C ARG A 66 -20.33 -31.64 28.86
N CYS A 67 -20.35 -32.66 28.01
CA CYS A 67 -19.65 -32.66 26.72
C CYS A 67 -20.10 -31.49 25.82
N CYS A 68 -21.40 -31.21 25.77
CA CYS A 68 -21.93 -30.06 25.04
C CYS A 68 -21.44 -28.73 25.60
N LYS A 69 -21.40 -28.55 26.92
CA LYS A 69 -20.84 -27.34 27.55
C LYS A 69 -19.38 -27.13 27.19
N GLU A 70 -18.56 -28.17 27.32
CA GLU A 70 -17.13 -28.12 26.96
C GLU A 70 -16.92 -27.75 25.49
N LYS A 71 -17.71 -28.33 24.58
CA LYS A 71 -17.66 -27.97 23.15
C LYS A 71 -18.05 -26.52 22.89
N ILE A 72 -19.06 -26.01 23.60
CA ILE A 72 -19.49 -24.61 23.51
C ILE A 72 -18.38 -23.69 24.00
N ASP A 73 -17.77 -23.99 25.14
CA ASP A 73 -16.72 -23.15 25.72
C ASP A 73 -15.44 -23.17 24.88
N LYS A 74 -15.08 -24.33 24.34
CA LYS A 74 -13.99 -24.47 23.37
C LYS A 74 -14.26 -23.65 22.11
N ALA A 75 -15.45 -23.75 21.53
CA ALA A 75 -15.83 -22.97 20.35
C ALA A 75 -15.77 -21.46 20.61
N LYS A 76 -16.22 -21.00 21.79
CA LYS A 76 -16.14 -19.58 22.19
C LYS A 76 -14.70 -19.10 22.39
N ALA A 77 -13.79 -19.97 22.82
CA ALA A 77 -12.38 -19.62 22.97
C ALA A 77 -11.62 -19.64 21.63
N GLU A 78 -12.04 -20.49 20.67
CA GLU A 78 -11.45 -20.57 19.33
C GLU A 78 -11.95 -19.48 18.37
N THR A 79 -13.12 -18.89 18.63
CA THR A 79 -13.60 -17.73 17.86
C THR A 79 -12.72 -16.51 18.13
N ILE A 80 -12.21 -15.91 17.05
CA ILE A 80 -11.52 -14.61 17.08
C ILE A 80 -12.38 -13.64 17.90
N SER A 81 -11.75 -12.94 18.85
CA SER A 81 -12.48 -11.98 19.67
C SER A 81 -13.05 -10.87 18.80
N ASP A 82 -14.23 -10.36 19.16
CA ASP A 82 -14.88 -9.27 18.42
C ASP A 82 -13.96 -8.05 18.29
N ASP A 83 -13.11 -7.81 19.30
CA ASP A 83 -12.11 -6.75 19.30
C ASP A 83 -11.00 -6.97 18.27
N GLU A 84 -10.48 -8.19 18.14
CA GLU A 84 -9.48 -8.54 17.12
C GLU A 84 -10.06 -8.43 15.71
N LEU A 85 -11.31 -8.86 15.52
CA LEU A 85 -12.00 -8.74 14.24
C LEU A 85 -12.18 -7.27 13.85
N LYS A 86 -12.61 -6.42 14.78
CA LYS A 86 -12.76 -4.98 14.57
C LYS A 86 -11.43 -4.29 14.32
N ALA A 87 -10.36 -4.67 15.02
CA ALA A 87 -9.02 -4.15 14.79
C ALA A 87 -8.52 -4.48 13.37
N LEU A 88 -8.74 -5.72 12.91
CA LEU A 88 -8.41 -6.13 11.54
C LEU A 88 -9.21 -5.35 10.50
N GLN A 89 -10.51 -5.15 10.73
CA GLN A 89 -11.36 -4.37 9.83
C GLN A 89 -10.90 -2.91 9.71
N ASN A 90 -10.57 -2.26 10.82
CA ASN A 90 -10.04 -0.89 10.81
C ASN A 90 -8.72 -0.80 10.04
N LYS A 91 -7.80 -1.75 10.26
CA LYS A 91 -6.52 -1.79 9.55
C LYS A 91 -6.70 -2.00 8.05
N MET A 92 -7.69 -2.77 7.64
CA MET A 92 -8.02 -2.98 6.24
C MET A 92 -8.56 -1.69 5.59
N GLU A 93 -9.42 -0.95 6.30
CA GLU A 93 -9.96 0.34 5.81
C GLU A 93 -8.86 1.39 5.70
N GLU A 94 -7.96 1.48 6.68
CA GLU A 94 -6.78 2.36 6.63
C GLU A 94 -5.90 2.06 5.41
N LYS A 95 -5.57 0.78 5.19
CA LYS A 95 -4.78 0.34 4.02
C LYS A 95 -5.48 0.64 2.71
N LEU A 96 -6.80 0.50 2.65
CA LEU A 96 -7.58 0.84 1.47
C LEU A 96 -7.53 2.34 1.19
N GLN A 97 -7.54 3.18 2.22
CA GLN A 97 -7.44 4.62 2.07
C GLN A 97 -6.04 5.07 1.61
N GLU A 98 -4.98 4.52 2.20
CA GLU A 98 -3.59 4.74 1.74
C GLU A 98 -3.42 4.36 0.25
N GLU A 99 -4.00 3.24 -0.19
CA GLU A 99 -3.91 2.77 -1.56
C GLU A 99 -4.58 3.73 -2.56
N LYS A 100 -5.72 4.32 -2.17
CA LYS A 100 -6.41 5.33 -2.97
C LYS A 100 -5.59 6.61 -3.11
N GLU A 101 -4.92 7.03 -2.04
CA GLU A 101 -4.05 8.21 -2.04
C GLU A 101 -2.84 7.99 -2.95
N LEU A 102 -2.15 6.85 -2.83
CA LEU A 102 -1.04 6.49 -3.70
C LEU A 102 -1.46 6.41 -5.18
N ARG A 103 -2.64 5.87 -5.49
CA ARG A 103 -3.19 5.89 -6.86
C ARG A 103 -3.42 7.30 -7.39
N GLN A 104 -3.78 8.23 -6.52
CA GLN A 104 -3.96 9.63 -6.92
C GLN A 104 -2.62 10.29 -7.19
N GLU A 105 -1.62 10.08 -6.34
CA GLU A 105 -0.25 10.58 -6.55
C GLU A 105 0.36 10.03 -7.84
N LEU A 106 0.21 8.73 -8.10
CA LEU A 106 0.70 8.11 -9.33
C LEU A 106 0.06 8.72 -10.60
N ARG A 107 -1.22 9.10 -10.54
CA ARG A 107 -1.87 9.80 -11.66
C ARG A 107 -1.26 11.17 -11.89
N VAL A 108 -1.01 11.95 -10.84
CA VAL A 108 -0.38 13.28 -10.94
C VAL A 108 1.04 13.16 -11.50
N LEU A 109 1.83 12.20 -11.02
CA LEU A 109 3.19 11.96 -11.52
C LEU A 109 3.20 11.53 -12.99
N HIS A 110 2.23 10.73 -13.42
CA HIS A 110 2.10 10.35 -14.83
C HIS A 110 1.80 11.57 -15.71
N ASP A 111 0.88 12.43 -15.30
CA ASP A 111 0.55 13.65 -16.05
C ASP A 111 1.77 14.60 -16.16
N GLU A 112 2.56 14.71 -15.09
CA GLU A 112 3.80 15.49 -15.09
C GLU A 112 4.85 14.89 -16.04
N LEU A 113 5.01 13.56 -16.01
CA LEU A 113 5.92 12.85 -16.91
C LEU A 113 5.54 13.06 -18.38
N ASP A 114 4.26 12.92 -18.71
CA ASP A 114 3.74 13.18 -20.07
C ASP A 114 4.02 14.61 -20.53
N ASN A 115 3.89 15.59 -19.63
CA ASN A 115 4.22 16.98 -19.91
C ASN A 115 5.72 17.17 -20.17
N LEU A 116 6.59 16.55 -19.35
CA LEU A 116 8.03 16.59 -19.56
C LEU A 116 8.45 15.93 -20.87
N ASP A 117 7.83 14.83 -21.26
CA ASP A 117 8.09 14.17 -22.54
C ASP A 117 7.69 15.04 -23.73
N ARG A 118 6.55 15.75 -23.66
CA ARG A 118 6.17 16.75 -24.67
C ARG A 118 7.19 17.89 -24.74
N GLN A 119 7.68 18.38 -23.60
CA GLN A 119 8.73 19.42 -23.58
C GLN A 119 10.03 18.91 -24.19
N ARG A 120 10.44 17.69 -23.86
CA ARG A 120 11.63 17.04 -24.42
C ARG A 120 11.54 16.93 -25.94
N ALA A 121 10.38 16.51 -26.47
CA ALA A 121 10.14 16.46 -27.91
C ALA A 121 10.28 17.84 -28.57
N SER A 122 9.66 18.89 -27.99
CA SER A 122 9.77 20.26 -28.52
C SER A 122 11.21 20.79 -28.49
N ILE A 123 12.00 20.45 -27.48
CA ILE A 123 13.40 20.85 -27.39
C ILE A 123 14.23 20.18 -28.47
N GLU A 124 14.03 18.88 -28.71
CA GLU A 124 14.80 18.16 -29.73
C GLU A 124 14.47 18.68 -31.14
N GLU A 125 13.20 19.01 -31.44
CA GLU A 125 12.82 19.67 -32.69
C GLU A 125 13.54 21.02 -32.89
N ARG A 126 13.58 21.87 -31.86
CA ARG A 126 14.28 23.17 -31.92
C ARG A 126 15.78 22.97 -32.12
N LYS A 127 16.37 21.98 -31.44
CA LYS A 127 17.79 21.65 -31.55
C LYS A 127 18.14 21.24 -32.97
N ASP A 128 17.30 20.44 -33.63
CA ASP A 128 17.52 20.05 -35.02
C ASP A 128 17.33 21.21 -36.00
N ALA A 129 16.35 22.08 -35.77
CA ALA A 129 16.20 23.32 -36.54
C ALA A 129 17.43 24.23 -36.42
N VAL A 130 18.00 24.37 -35.22
CA VAL A 130 19.24 25.14 -34.99
C VAL A 130 20.43 24.49 -35.70
N LYS A 131 20.59 23.16 -35.64
CA LYS A 131 21.64 22.45 -36.38
C LYS A 131 21.54 22.69 -37.88
N LYS A 132 20.32 22.69 -38.44
CA LYS A 132 20.08 22.99 -39.86
C LYS A 132 20.49 24.41 -40.20
N LYS A 133 19.97 25.42 -39.46
CA LYS A 133 20.34 26.83 -39.65
C LYS A 133 21.86 27.07 -39.56
N LYS A 134 22.54 26.41 -38.62
CA LYS A 134 24.00 26.49 -38.50
C LYS A 134 24.73 26.00 -39.75
N LYS A 135 24.30 24.89 -40.34
CA LYS A 135 24.88 24.37 -41.59
C LYS A 135 24.63 25.32 -42.76
N ASP A 136 23.42 25.90 -42.84
CA ASP A 136 23.06 26.85 -43.87
C ASP A 136 23.88 28.15 -43.76
N LEU A 137 24.07 28.67 -42.55
CA LEU A 137 24.94 29.83 -42.28
C LEU A 137 26.39 29.54 -42.66
N GLN A 138 26.94 28.38 -42.30
CA GLN A 138 28.31 27.98 -42.70
C GLN A 138 28.47 27.84 -44.22
N LYS A 139 27.39 27.50 -44.94
CA LYS A 139 27.40 27.47 -46.40
C LYS A 139 27.38 28.89 -46.96
N ALA A 140 26.54 29.78 -46.42
CA ALA A 140 26.47 31.18 -46.80
C ALA A 140 27.80 31.91 -46.56
N GLU A 141 28.42 31.72 -45.39
CA GLU A 141 29.71 32.28 -45.03
C GLU A 141 30.82 31.86 -46.01
N ARG A 142 30.90 30.56 -46.36
CA ARG A 142 31.87 30.07 -47.36
C ARG A 142 31.65 30.68 -48.74
N MET A 143 30.40 30.86 -49.17
CA MET A 143 30.09 31.51 -50.45
C MET A 143 30.48 32.99 -50.42
N LEU A 144 30.15 33.72 -49.36
CA LEU A 144 30.51 35.12 -49.20
C LEU A 144 32.03 35.29 -49.16
N SER A 145 32.73 34.46 -48.40
CA SER A 145 34.20 34.45 -48.33
C SER A 145 34.83 34.24 -49.72
N MET A 146 34.33 33.28 -50.49
CA MET A 146 34.76 33.05 -51.86
C MET A 146 34.50 34.29 -52.73
N CYS A 147 33.29 34.86 -52.73
CA CYS A 147 32.94 36.03 -53.52
C CYS A 147 33.82 37.24 -53.20
N VAL A 148 34.01 37.55 -51.92
CA VAL A 148 34.86 38.67 -51.47
C VAL A 148 36.31 38.48 -51.93
N SER A 149 36.83 37.24 -51.91
CA SER A 149 38.21 36.97 -52.34
C SER A 149 38.45 37.19 -53.85
N VAL A 150 37.41 36.99 -54.68
CA VAL A 150 37.50 37.18 -56.13
C VAL A 150 37.28 38.64 -56.51
N THR A 151 36.34 39.31 -55.87
CA THR A 151 35.94 40.68 -56.23
C THR A 151 36.71 41.76 -55.48
N ASN A 152 37.32 41.43 -54.33
CA ASN A 152 37.83 42.38 -53.35
C ASN A 152 36.79 43.42 -52.91
N ILE A 153 35.50 43.11 -53.01
CA ILE A 153 34.41 43.99 -52.60
C ILE A 153 33.69 43.32 -51.42
N MET A 154 33.67 44.01 -50.28
CA MET A 154 32.87 43.63 -49.12
C MET A 154 31.49 44.31 -49.24
N PRO A 155 30.40 43.55 -49.49
CA PRO A 155 29.06 44.13 -49.59
C PRO A 155 28.62 44.70 -48.23
N ASN A 156 27.98 45.86 -48.24
CA ASN A 156 27.34 46.44 -47.07
C ASN A 156 25.87 45.96 -47.02
N PHE A 157 25.43 45.54 -45.82
CA PHE A 157 24.10 44.95 -45.61
C PHE A 157 23.15 45.85 -44.81
N GLU A 158 23.57 47.06 -44.44
CA GLU A 158 22.73 48.00 -43.67
C GLU A 158 21.53 48.52 -44.49
N ASP A 159 21.72 48.78 -45.79
CA ASP A 159 20.67 49.27 -46.69
C ASP A 159 20.25 48.18 -47.68
N GLN A 160 19.07 47.57 -47.47
CA GLN A 160 18.56 46.50 -48.35
C GLN A 160 18.17 46.98 -49.77
N ASP A 161 17.93 48.29 -49.94
CA ASP A 161 17.44 48.87 -51.19
C ASP A 161 18.55 49.43 -52.11
N LYS A 162 19.82 49.47 -51.64
CA LYS A 162 20.94 50.06 -52.39
C LYS A 162 22.15 49.12 -52.40
N ILE A 163 22.58 48.74 -53.61
CA ILE A 163 23.82 47.97 -53.78
C ILE A 163 25.00 48.87 -53.40
N SER A 164 25.54 48.66 -52.20
CA SER A 164 26.68 49.39 -51.66
C SER A 164 27.71 48.40 -51.09
N GLY A 165 29.00 48.77 -51.12
CA GLY A 165 30.09 47.90 -50.66
C GLY A 165 31.43 48.62 -50.67
N CYS A 166 32.35 48.14 -49.85
CA CYS A 166 33.71 48.69 -49.73
C CYS A 166 34.68 47.86 -50.57
N ILE A 167 35.46 48.50 -51.45
CA ILE A 167 36.59 47.86 -52.12
C ILE A 167 37.72 47.71 -51.08
N LEU A 168 38.12 46.48 -50.82
CA LEU A 168 39.25 46.14 -49.96
C LEU A 168 40.55 46.30 -50.79
N PRO A 169 41.41 47.28 -50.51
CA PRO A 169 42.70 47.39 -51.18
C PRO A 169 43.58 46.19 -50.82
N ILE A 170 44.31 45.65 -51.80
CA ILE A 170 45.22 44.48 -51.66
C ILE A 170 46.20 44.63 -50.47
N CYS A 171 46.50 45.86 -50.02
CA CYS A 171 47.34 46.14 -48.85
C CYS A 171 46.78 45.65 -47.50
N TYR A 172 45.46 45.52 -47.31
CA TYR A 172 44.91 45.14 -45.99
C TYR A 172 45.17 43.67 -45.62
N CYS A 173 45.27 42.78 -46.61
CA CYS A 173 45.64 41.38 -46.39
C CYS A 173 47.09 41.23 -45.88
N PHE A 174 48.02 42.06 -46.37
CA PHE A 174 49.40 42.10 -45.89
C PHE A 174 49.51 42.77 -44.51
N ALA A 175 48.73 43.81 -44.24
CA ALA A 175 48.74 44.47 -42.94
C ALA A 175 48.22 43.56 -41.82
N TYR A 176 47.12 42.81 -42.03
CA TYR A 176 46.56 41.93 -41.00
C TYR A 176 47.45 40.71 -40.72
N SER A 177 48.08 40.13 -41.74
CA SER A 177 49.08 39.06 -41.58
C SER A 177 50.35 39.56 -40.88
N TYR A 178 50.79 40.80 -41.16
CA TYR A 178 51.88 41.46 -40.44
C TYR A 178 51.54 41.73 -38.98
N TYR A 179 50.34 42.26 -38.66
CA TYR A 179 49.87 42.47 -37.28
C TYR A 179 49.65 41.17 -36.50
N ALA A 180 49.18 40.09 -37.16
CA ALA A 180 49.05 38.77 -36.53
C ALA A 180 50.41 38.13 -36.24
N ALA A 181 51.38 38.25 -37.14
CA ALA A 181 52.76 37.83 -36.91
C ALA A 181 53.43 38.66 -35.79
N LEU A 182 53.20 39.98 -35.77
CA LEU A 182 53.66 40.86 -34.68
C LEU A 182 53.01 40.51 -33.33
N SER A 183 51.72 40.17 -33.30
CA SER A 183 51.00 39.70 -32.11
C SER A 183 51.58 38.39 -31.55
N LEU A 184 51.89 37.41 -32.42
CA LEU A 184 52.58 36.18 -32.01
C LEU A 184 53.99 36.46 -31.50
N SER A 185 54.72 37.42 -32.09
CA SER A 185 56.03 37.83 -31.57
C SER A 185 55.95 38.62 -30.26
N PHE A 186 54.84 39.34 -30.00
CA PHE A 186 54.60 40.04 -28.73
C PHE A 186 54.15 39.10 -27.60
N HIS A 187 53.57 37.93 -27.90
CA HIS A 187 53.29 36.89 -26.89
C HIS A 187 54.56 36.26 -26.30
N LEU A 188 55.72 36.45 -26.94
CA LEU A 188 57.03 36.10 -26.39
C LEU A 188 57.63 37.20 -25.49
N ILE A 189 57.01 38.39 -25.44
CA ILE A 189 57.49 39.53 -24.65
C ILE A 189 56.41 39.90 -23.62
N SER A 190 56.52 39.24 -22.47
CA SER A 190 55.87 39.55 -21.18
C SER A 190 54.39 39.14 -20.98
N PRO A 191 54.08 38.32 -19.95
CA PRO A 191 52.73 37.83 -19.63
C PRO A 191 51.74 38.90 -19.11
N LEU A 192 52.15 40.16 -18.96
CA LEU A 192 51.25 41.25 -18.55
C LEU A 192 50.35 41.75 -19.70
N THR A 193 50.78 41.66 -20.97
CA THR A 193 50.02 42.20 -22.11
C THR A 193 48.85 41.30 -22.53
N ALA A 194 48.98 39.99 -22.34
CA ALA A 194 47.91 39.02 -22.60
C ALA A 194 46.69 39.23 -21.67
N LYS A 195 46.94 39.53 -20.39
CA LYS A 195 45.86 39.83 -19.43
C LYS A 195 45.13 41.13 -19.78
N VAL A 196 45.84 42.16 -20.22
CA VAL A 196 45.23 43.43 -20.64
C VAL A 196 44.38 43.27 -21.90
N MET A 197 44.83 42.47 -22.88
CA MET A 197 44.04 42.19 -24.08
C MET A 197 42.78 41.36 -23.81
N VAL A 198 42.84 40.38 -22.90
CA VAL A 198 41.66 39.62 -22.49
C VAL A 198 40.66 40.53 -21.78
N VAL A 199 41.13 41.40 -20.88
CA VAL A 199 40.28 42.39 -20.21
C VAL A 199 39.66 43.37 -21.20
N TRP A 200 40.41 43.85 -22.21
CA TRP A 200 39.88 44.73 -23.25
C TRP A 200 38.86 44.04 -24.16
N LYS A 201 39.07 42.77 -24.52
CA LYS A 201 38.07 41.98 -25.25
C LYS A 201 36.79 41.78 -24.44
N SER A 202 36.91 41.47 -23.14
CA SER A 202 35.75 41.35 -22.26
C SER A 202 35.03 42.69 -22.05
N LEU A 203 35.74 43.81 -21.91
CA LEU A 203 35.14 45.14 -21.81
C LEU A 203 34.43 45.57 -23.10
N ALA A 204 35.00 45.25 -24.26
CA ALA A 204 34.37 45.52 -25.55
C ALA A 204 33.06 44.71 -25.72
N MET A 205 33.07 43.44 -25.31
CA MET A 205 31.88 42.58 -25.35
C MET A 205 30.79 43.05 -24.36
N ILE A 206 31.18 43.51 -23.16
CA ILE A 206 30.24 44.08 -22.18
C ILE A 206 29.64 45.41 -22.67
N ARG A 207 30.41 46.25 -23.38
CA ARG A 207 29.87 47.47 -24.03
C ARG A 207 28.86 47.12 -25.12
N TYR A 208 29.18 46.14 -25.97
CA TYR A 208 28.29 45.70 -27.04
C TYR A 208 26.95 45.15 -26.48
N CYS A 209 27.01 44.28 -25.48
CA CYS A 209 25.80 43.73 -24.83
C CYS A 209 25.02 44.75 -23.95
N ARG A 210 25.61 45.92 -23.64
CA ARG A 210 24.90 47.00 -22.94
C ARG A 210 24.10 47.85 -23.92
N GLN A 211 24.63 48.08 -25.11
CA GLN A 211 23.99 48.83 -26.19
C GLN A 211 22.73 48.12 -26.71
N GLU A 212 22.79 46.79 -26.92
CA GLU A 212 21.62 45.97 -27.30
C GLU A 212 20.48 46.02 -26.26
N ARG A 213 20.79 46.18 -24.97
CA ARG A 213 19.78 46.23 -23.89
C ARG A 213 19.13 47.61 -23.71
N GLU A 214 19.70 48.65 -24.30
CA GLU A 214 19.13 50.01 -24.33
C GLU A 214 18.21 50.18 -25.55
N GLU A 215 18.56 49.59 -26.69
CA GLU A 215 17.72 49.60 -27.91
C GLU A 215 16.45 48.74 -27.77
N ASP A 216 16.50 47.59 -27.09
CA ASP A 216 15.30 46.76 -26.81
C ASP A 216 14.30 47.41 -25.83
N ARG A 217 14.69 48.50 -25.15
CA ARG A 217 13.83 49.23 -24.20
C ARG A 217 13.10 50.41 -24.84
N GLU A 218 13.57 50.91 -25.98
CA GLU A 218 12.91 51.98 -26.76
C GLU A 218 11.82 51.47 -27.73
N VAL A 219 11.75 50.15 -27.98
CA VAL A 219 10.75 49.53 -28.88
C VAL A 219 9.47 49.07 -28.13
N ARG A 220 9.33 49.42 -26.85
CA ARG A 220 8.11 49.16 -26.06
C ARG A 220 7.54 50.46 -25.46
N PHE A 221 7.10 51.36 -26.32
CA PHE A 221 6.02 52.32 -26.06
C PHE A 221 5.22 52.57 -27.34
#